data_AF-A0A344TJE6-F1
#
_entry.id   AF-A0A344TJE6-F1
#
_cell.length_a   1.000
_cell.length_b   1.000
_cell.length_c   1.000
_cell.angle_alpha   90.00
_cell.angle_beta   90.00
_cell.angle_gamma   90.00
#
_symmetry.space_group_name_H-M   'P 1'
#
loop_
_entity.id
_entity.type
_entity.pdbx_description
1 polymer ?
#
loop_
_entity_poly.entity_id
_entity_poly.type
_entity_poly.pdbx_seq_one_letter_code
_entity_poly.pdbx_strand_id
1 'polypeptide(L)'
;MTMRYLLLLLIGCLRSFAQPNVHIQGYFEGFPSSQYQIFLDTPLGFSPYDPEAVLKERTDESGCFKADLCIESPQKVTVECLGYRVDFLLKPNDTLYFVNPSRSSLPVVKGPTARLHQFLYGSLLLGQDSLLRKPLFQHMSLEDYSFVINDLATQSAERFQREQDTTNREINAYVLASLEGQKYLRKQAYLRSLGEASKNESISLKTMDDEALISDIYREALYSRWLGFLPGPFMNRNAVVQIDSTVWEGRYNSIYEGLRKFPQTRELMLAKTVQRAFSLAHFSPEKEYTVAGKLLERFKEDFPESPYCNVLHQEFLARLIRPKIKN
;
A
#
# COMPACT_ATOMS: atom_id res chain seq x y z
N MET A 1 28.03 -15.50 -22.58
CA MET A 1 27.18 -14.39 -22.08
C MET A 1 25.75 -14.40 -22.63
N THR A 2 25.34 -15.40 -23.42
CA THR A 2 24.04 -15.45 -24.12
C THR A 2 22.94 -16.27 -23.42
N MET A 3 23.28 -17.09 -22.42
CA MET A 3 22.30 -17.96 -21.73
C MET A 3 21.47 -17.27 -20.64
N ARG A 4 21.98 -16.22 -19.98
CA ARG A 4 21.26 -15.51 -18.89
C ARG A 4 20.08 -14.68 -19.40
N TYR A 5 20.20 -14.08 -20.58
CA TYR A 5 19.10 -13.32 -21.19
C TYR A 5 17.96 -14.23 -21.68
N LEU A 6 18.28 -15.46 -22.11
CA LEU A 6 17.27 -16.42 -22.56
C LEU A 6 16.40 -16.93 -21.39
N LEU A 7 17.01 -17.11 -20.21
CA LEU A 7 16.31 -17.55 -18.99
C LEU A 7 15.41 -16.44 -18.41
N LEU A 8 15.85 -15.17 -18.46
CA LEU A 8 15.02 -14.02 -18.08
C LEU A 8 13.86 -13.78 -19.05
N LEU A 9 14.06 -14.00 -20.35
CA LEU A 9 12.98 -13.98 -21.34
C LEU A 9 11.98 -15.11 -21.12
N LEU A 10 12.44 -16.31 -20.76
CA LEU A 10 11.57 -17.44 -20.43
C LEU A 10 10.72 -17.17 -19.17
N ILE A 11 11.29 -16.57 -18.12
CA ILE A 11 10.53 -16.20 -16.90
C ILE A 11 9.54 -15.07 -17.19
N GLY A 12 9.91 -14.09 -18.02
CA GLY A 12 9.01 -13.03 -18.48
C GLY A 12 7.86 -13.54 -19.34
N CYS A 13 8.13 -14.51 -20.24
CA CYS A 13 7.10 -15.13 -21.06
C CYS A 13 6.20 -16.11 -20.28
N LEU A 14 6.71 -16.79 -19.25
CA LEU A 14 5.91 -17.72 -18.44
C LEU A 14 4.83 -17.03 -17.61
N ARG A 15 5.01 -15.76 -17.22
CA ARG A 15 3.94 -14.97 -16.59
C ARG A 15 2.75 -14.71 -17.51
N SER A 16 2.98 -14.64 -18.82
CA SER A 16 1.93 -14.49 -19.83
C SER A 16 1.16 -15.80 -20.12
N PHE A 17 1.58 -16.93 -19.54
CA PHE A 17 0.93 -18.24 -19.67
C PHE A 17 0.32 -18.75 -18.35
N ALA A 18 0.38 -17.97 -17.28
CA ALA A 18 -0.28 -18.35 -16.04
C ALA A 18 -1.80 -18.37 -16.27
N GLN A 19 -2.41 -19.54 -16.10
CA GLN A 19 -3.87 -19.66 -16.20
C GLN A 19 -4.52 -18.76 -15.15
N PRO A 20 -5.61 -18.05 -15.49
CA PRO A 20 -6.34 -17.28 -14.50
C PRO A 20 -6.73 -18.18 -13.34
N ASN A 21 -6.44 -17.71 -12.14
CA ASN A 21 -6.74 -18.42 -10.89
C ASN A 21 -7.64 -17.58 -9.98
N VAL A 22 -8.08 -16.41 -10.41
CA VAL A 22 -9.08 -15.60 -9.70
C VAL A 22 -10.12 -15.13 -10.70
N HIS A 23 -11.38 -15.31 -10.33
CA HIS A 23 -12.52 -14.93 -11.15
C HIS A 23 -13.33 -13.86 -10.43
N ILE A 24 -13.54 -12.72 -11.09
CA ILE A 24 -14.31 -11.61 -10.54
C ILE A 24 -15.55 -11.41 -11.40
N GLN A 25 -16.71 -11.40 -10.78
CA GLN A 25 -17.95 -10.95 -11.38
C GLN A 25 -18.53 -9.81 -10.53
N GLY A 26 -18.56 -8.61 -11.12
CA GLY A 26 -19.01 -7.41 -10.44
C GLY A 26 -20.20 -6.77 -11.13
N TYR A 27 -20.96 -6.01 -10.35
CA TYR A 27 -22.05 -5.17 -10.83
C TYR A 27 -21.93 -3.78 -10.22
N PHE A 28 -21.85 -2.76 -11.06
CA PHE A 28 -21.88 -1.35 -10.67
C PHE A 28 -23.23 -0.74 -11.02
N GLU A 29 -24.06 -0.49 -10.01
CA GLU A 29 -25.40 0.06 -10.20
C GLU A 29 -25.34 1.49 -10.78
N GLY A 30 -25.98 1.69 -11.94
CA GLY A 30 -25.98 2.98 -12.63
C GLY A 30 -24.74 3.28 -13.48
N PHE A 31 -23.91 2.28 -13.77
CA PHE A 31 -22.70 2.42 -14.61
C PHE A 31 -22.74 1.54 -15.87
N PRO A 32 -23.71 1.72 -16.78
CA PRO A 32 -23.74 0.97 -18.03
C PRO A 32 -22.61 1.40 -18.97
N SER A 33 -22.04 0.47 -19.73
CA SER A 33 -21.03 0.72 -20.78
C SER A 33 -19.83 1.56 -20.33
N SER A 34 -19.54 1.52 -19.03
CA SER A 34 -18.62 2.41 -18.33
C SER A 34 -17.25 1.75 -18.22
N GLN A 35 -16.19 2.54 -18.38
CA GLN A 35 -14.84 2.01 -18.24
C GLN A 35 -14.58 1.60 -16.79
N TYR A 36 -14.10 0.38 -16.63
CA TYR A 36 -13.55 -0.11 -15.37
C TYR A 36 -12.08 -0.50 -15.53
N GLN A 37 -11.36 -0.48 -14.42
CA GLN A 37 -9.95 -0.78 -14.33
C GLN A 37 -9.71 -1.65 -13.09
N ILE A 38 -8.79 -2.61 -13.19
CA ILE A 38 -8.38 -3.43 -12.06
C ILE A 38 -6.91 -3.16 -11.77
N PHE A 39 -6.60 -2.96 -10.51
CA PHE A 39 -5.25 -2.77 -10.01
C PHE A 39 -4.90 -3.87 -9.02
N LEU A 40 -3.70 -4.39 -9.15
CA LEU A 40 -3.09 -5.22 -8.11
C LEU A 40 -2.19 -4.35 -7.26
N ASP A 41 -2.27 -4.56 -5.95
CA ASP A 41 -1.40 -3.89 -5.00
C ASP A 41 0.06 -4.31 -5.21
N THR A 42 0.93 -3.33 -5.49
CA THR A 42 2.37 -3.56 -5.64
C THR A 42 3.09 -2.98 -4.42
N PRO A 43 3.99 -3.73 -3.76
CA PRO A 43 4.65 -3.26 -2.53
C PRO A 43 5.39 -1.94 -2.71
N LEU A 44 6.06 -1.76 -3.86
CA LEU A 44 6.72 -0.50 -4.20
C LEU A 44 5.78 0.60 -4.65
N GLY A 45 4.51 0.30 -4.95
CA GLY A 45 3.51 1.26 -5.43
C GLY A 45 4.05 2.05 -6.61
N PHE A 46 3.68 1.68 -7.85
CA PHE A 46 3.96 2.57 -8.97
C PHE A 46 3.45 3.98 -8.65
N SER A 47 4.27 4.97 -9.03
CA SER A 47 4.08 6.41 -8.86
C SER A 47 2.64 6.81 -8.50
N PRO A 48 2.39 7.58 -7.43
CA PRO A 48 1.04 8.06 -7.08
C PRO A 48 0.36 8.89 -8.19
N TYR A 49 1.10 9.18 -9.27
CA TYR A 49 0.63 9.87 -10.46
C TYR A 49 0.14 8.95 -11.60
N ASP A 50 0.42 7.63 -11.59
CA ASP A 50 -0.13 6.68 -12.60
C ASP A 50 0.11 5.20 -12.20
N PRO A 51 -0.77 4.56 -11.40
CA PRO A 51 -0.72 3.12 -11.21
C PRO A 51 -1.12 2.40 -12.51
N GLU A 52 -0.29 1.48 -13.00
CA GLU A 52 -0.63 0.71 -14.20
C GLU A 52 -1.70 -0.34 -13.85
N ALA A 53 -2.90 -0.18 -14.43
CA ALA A 53 -3.97 -1.16 -14.25
C ALA A 53 -3.60 -2.46 -14.99
N VAL A 54 -3.81 -3.60 -14.32
CA VAL A 54 -3.60 -4.93 -14.92
C VAL A 54 -4.67 -5.29 -15.93
N LEU A 55 -5.85 -4.66 -15.83
CA LEU A 55 -6.95 -4.83 -16.77
C LEU A 55 -7.69 -3.50 -16.94
N LYS A 56 -8.06 -3.16 -18.17
CA LYS A 56 -8.90 -2.00 -18.51
C LYS A 56 -9.94 -2.41 -19.53
N GLU A 57 -11.21 -2.39 -19.14
CA GLU A 57 -12.33 -2.85 -19.96
C GLU A 57 -13.58 -2.00 -19.71
N ARG A 58 -14.74 -2.42 -20.22
CA ARG A 58 -16.03 -1.76 -20.01
C ARG A 58 -17.04 -2.71 -19.41
N THR A 59 -17.89 -2.19 -18.55
CA THR A 59 -19.12 -2.89 -18.13
C THR A 59 -20.05 -3.06 -19.32
N ASP A 60 -20.97 -4.02 -19.24
CA ASP A 60 -22.03 -4.18 -20.22
C ASP A 60 -23.14 -3.11 -20.07
N GLU A 61 -24.20 -3.21 -20.88
CA GLU A 61 -25.34 -2.28 -20.86
C GLU A 61 -26.11 -2.28 -19.53
N SER A 62 -25.94 -3.31 -18.71
CA SER A 62 -26.56 -3.39 -17.38
C SER A 62 -25.64 -2.86 -16.27
N GLY A 63 -24.34 -2.71 -16.52
CA GLY A 63 -23.34 -2.38 -15.51
C GLY A 63 -22.62 -3.61 -14.92
N CYS A 64 -22.83 -4.80 -15.48
CA CYS A 64 -22.08 -6.01 -15.09
C CYS A 64 -20.72 -6.06 -15.79
N PHE A 65 -19.76 -6.73 -15.16
CA PHE A 65 -18.51 -7.13 -15.82
C PHE A 65 -17.99 -8.46 -15.26
N LYS A 66 -17.09 -9.08 -16.02
CA LYS A 66 -16.35 -10.26 -15.60
C LYS A 66 -14.88 -10.03 -15.90
N ALA A 67 -14.02 -10.44 -14.98
CA ALA A 67 -12.58 -10.31 -15.12
C ALA A 67 -11.90 -11.53 -14.55
N ASP A 68 -10.90 -12.02 -15.28
CA ASP A 68 -10.09 -13.17 -14.91
C ASP A 68 -8.66 -12.68 -14.68
N LEU A 69 -8.10 -13.01 -13.53
CA LEU A 69 -6.79 -12.54 -13.08
C LEU A 69 -5.93 -13.72 -12.64
N CYS A 70 -4.61 -13.51 -12.69
CA CYS A 70 -3.65 -14.39 -12.06
C CYS A 70 -2.99 -13.67 -10.89
N ILE A 71 -3.12 -14.22 -9.68
CA ILE A 71 -2.39 -13.77 -8.50
C ILE A 71 -1.58 -14.92 -7.89
N GLU A 72 -0.35 -14.63 -7.46
CA GLU A 72 0.58 -15.65 -6.92
C GLU A 72 0.36 -15.90 -5.41
N SER A 73 -0.11 -14.88 -4.69
CA SER A 73 -0.35 -14.90 -3.24
C SER A 73 -1.54 -14.00 -2.90
N PRO A 74 -2.13 -14.13 -1.70
CA PRO A 74 -3.21 -13.24 -1.31
C PRO A 74 -2.75 -11.80 -1.29
N GLN A 75 -3.55 -10.91 -1.86
CA GLN A 75 -3.20 -9.51 -1.97
C GLN A 75 -4.44 -8.64 -2.16
N LYS A 76 -4.27 -7.34 -1.96
CA LYS A 76 -5.34 -6.40 -2.22
C LYS A 76 -5.52 -6.20 -3.74
N VAL A 77 -6.77 -6.33 -4.19
CA VAL A 77 -7.20 -6.07 -5.57
C VAL A 77 -8.18 -4.91 -5.53
N THR A 78 -7.86 -3.84 -6.26
CA THR A 78 -8.74 -2.67 -6.38
C THR A 78 -9.46 -2.72 -7.72
N VAL A 79 -10.78 -2.68 -7.70
CA VAL A 79 -11.60 -2.46 -8.90
C VAL A 79 -12.07 -1.02 -8.89
N GLU A 80 -11.78 -0.30 -9.97
CA GLU A 80 -12.19 1.08 -10.18
C GLU A 80 -13.15 1.20 -11.36
N CYS A 81 -14.26 1.91 -11.22
CA CYS A 81 -15.13 2.29 -12.33
C CYS A 81 -15.49 3.77 -12.22
N LEU A 82 -15.15 4.60 -13.21
CA LEU A 82 -15.39 6.06 -13.22
C LEU A 82 -15.02 6.78 -11.89
N GLY A 83 -13.86 6.43 -11.30
CA GLY A 83 -13.38 6.99 -10.04
C GLY A 83 -13.94 6.32 -8.77
N TYR A 84 -14.85 5.35 -8.89
CA TYR A 84 -15.33 4.53 -7.76
C TYR A 84 -14.41 3.35 -7.54
N ARG A 85 -13.63 3.40 -6.45
CA ARG A 85 -12.67 2.37 -6.09
C ARG A 85 -13.24 1.46 -5.02
N VAL A 86 -13.11 0.17 -5.24
CA VAL A 86 -13.54 -0.88 -4.33
C VAL A 86 -12.39 -1.86 -4.13
N ASP A 87 -12.00 -2.07 -2.88
CA ASP A 87 -10.85 -2.88 -2.53
C ASP A 87 -11.29 -4.25 -2.01
N PHE A 88 -10.64 -5.31 -2.47
CA PHE A 88 -10.91 -6.69 -2.06
C PHE A 88 -9.61 -7.35 -1.62
N LEU A 89 -9.68 -8.29 -0.67
CA LEU A 89 -8.57 -9.18 -0.37
C LEU A 89 -8.87 -10.53 -1.02
N LEU A 90 -8.12 -10.87 -2.07
CA LEU A 90 -8.31 -12.10 -2.83
C LEU A 90 -7.10 -13.01 -2.67
N LYS A 91 -7.34 -14.32 -2.59
CA LYS A 91 -6.31 -15.37 -2.62
C LYS A 91 -6.42 -16.19 -3.92
N PRO A 92 -5.36 -16.92 -4.31
CA PRO A 92 -5.43 -17.84 -5.43
C PRO A 92 -6.63 -18.79 -5.31
N ASN A 93 -7.33 -18.99 -6.42
CA ASN A 93 -8.55 -19.79 -6.57
C ASN A 93 -9.83 -19.16 -5.99
N ASP A 94 -9.80 -17.87 -5.63
CA ASP A 94 -11.02 -17.17 -5.23
C ASP A 94 -11.94 -16.88 -6.42
N THR A 95 -13.25 -16.97 -6.16
CA THR A 95 -14.28 -16.41 -7.02
C THR A 95 -15.02 -15.32 -6.24
N LEU A 96 -14.88 -14.08 -6.72
CA LEU A 96 -15.50 -12.90 -6.13
C LEU A 96 -16.78 -12.55 -6.89
N TYR A 97 -17.89 -12.49 -6.17
CA TYR A 97 -19.13 -11.89 -6.65
C TYR A 97 -19.43 -10.65 -5.83
N PHE A 98 -19.59 -9.49 -6.46
CA PHE A 98 -20.00 -8.29 -5.72
C PHE A 98 -21.00 -7.42 -6.47
N VAL A 99 -21.81 -6.71 -5.68
CA VAL A 99 -22.75 -5.69 -6.12
C VAL A 99 -22.33 -4.40 -5.43
N ASN A 100 -22.14 -3.33 -6.18
CA ASN A 100 -21.92 -2.01 -5.63
C ASN A 100 -23.17 -1.15 -5.88
N PRO A 101 -24.09 -1.05 -4.91
CA PRO A 101 -25.42 -0.48 -5.14
C PRO A 101 -25.40 1.05 -5.23
N SER A 102 -24.40 1.71 -4.64
CA SER A 102 -24.26 3.16 -4.77
C SER A 102 -22.87 3.64 -4.35
N ARG A 103 -22.59 4.91 -4.67
CA ARG A 103 -21.35 5.60 -4.34
C ARG A 103 -21.12 5.79 -2.83
N SER A 104 -22.15 5.66 -2.01
CA SER A 104 -22.12 5.91 -0.56
C SER A 104 -22.23 4.63 0.29
N SER A 105 -22.51 3.50 -0.33
CA SER A 105 -22.65 2.20 0.33
C SER A 105 -21.39 1.37 0.19
N LEU A 106 -21.12 0.54 1.20
CA LEU A 106 -20.14 -0.53 1.08
C LEU A 106 -20.62 -1.55 0.01
N PRO A 107 -19.69 -2.17 -0.73
CA PRO A 107 -20.06 -3.21 -1.68
C PRO A 107 -20.62 -4.43 -0.93
N VAL A 108 -21.60 -5.08 -1.56
CA VAL A 108 -22.19 -6.33 -1.08
C VAL A 108 -21.48 -7.48 -1.78
N VAL A 109 -20.62 -8.19 -1.03
CA VAL A 109 -19.91 -9.37 -1.51
C VAL A 109 -20.75 -10.64 -1.27
N LYS A 110 -20.76 -11.55 -2.23
CA LYS A 110 -21.47 -12.84 -2.18
C LYS A 110 -20.47 -13.99 -2.36
N GLY A 111 -20.89 -15.18 -1.92
CA GLY A 111 -20.10 -16.41 -2.05
C GLY A 111 -19.12 -16.65 -0.89
N PRO A 112 -18.11 -17.51 -1.10
CA PRO A 112 -17.22 -17.99 -0.03
C PRO A 112 -16.43 -16.88 0.68
N THR A 113 -16.10 -15.79 -0.02
CA THR A 113 -15.31 -14.69 0.53
C THR A 113 -16.17 -13.59 1.19
N ALA A 114 -17.50 -13.70 1.14
CA ALA A 114 -18.42 -12.68 1.62
C ALA A 114 -18.23 -12.34 3.10
N ARG A 115 -18.09 -13.37 3.95
CA ARG A 115 -17.96 -13.20 5.40
C ARG A 115 -16.69 -12.44 5.79
N LEU A 116 -15.59 -12.74 5.10
CA LEU A 116 -14.31 -12.04 5.29
C LEU A 116 -14.43 -10.58 4.87
N HIS A 117 -14.98 -10.31 3.68
CA HIS A 117 -15.13 -8.93 3.20
C HIS A 117 -16.10 -8.11 4.06
N GLN A 118 -17.19 -8.71 4.53
CA GLN A 118 -18.10 -8.08 5.49
C GLN A 118 -17.36 -7.69 6.77
N PHE A 119 -16.49 -8.57 7.29
CA PHE A 119 -15.64 -8.24 8.44
C PHE A 119 -14.64 -7.13 8.12
N LEU A 120 -13.95 -7.19 6.97
CA LEU A 120 -12.92 -6.22 6.59
C LEU A 120 -13.51 -4.81 6.42
N TYR A 121 -14.63 -4.68 5.71
CA TYR A 121 -15.33 -3.40 5.60
C TYR A 121 -15.94 -2.94 6.93
N GLY A 122 -16.57 -3.85 7.67
CA GLY A 122 -17.17 -3.54 8.99
C GLY A 122 -16.14 -3.15 10.05
N SER A 123 -14.89 -3.57 9.89
CA SER A 123 -13.75 -3.19 10.75
C SER A 123 -12.95 -2.00 10.17
N LEU A 124 -13.41 -1.43 9.05
CA LEU A 124 -12.75 -0.33 8.34
C LEU A 124 -11.30 -0.66 7.90
N LEU A 125 -11.02 -1.94 7.66
CA LEU A 125 -9.74 -2.44 7.15
C LEU A 125 -9.69 -2.44 5.62
N LEU A 126 -10.84 -2.30 4.96
CA LEU A 126 -10.94 -2.01 3.53
C LEU A 126 -11.82 -0.78 3.32
N GLY A 127 -11.51 -0.04 2.26
CA GLY A 127 -12.16 1.22 1.95
C GLY A 127 -11.69 2.36 2.86
N GLN A 128 -12.53 3.37 3.01
CA GLN A 128 -12.14 4.60 3.68
C GLN A 128 -12.36 4.51 5.20
N ASP A 129 -11.28 4.58 5.98
CA ASP A 129 -11.39 4.67 7.44
C ASP A 129 -12.01 6.00 7.86
N SER A 130 -13.31 5.96 8.16
CA SER A 130 -14.07 7.14 8.58
C SER A 130 -13.62 7.69 9.94
N LEU A 131 -12.99 6.88 10.80
CA LEU A 131 -12.48 7.32 12.09
C LEU A 131 -11.18 8.12 11.95
N LEU A 132 -10.38 7.90 10.91
CA LEU A 132 -9.25 8.78 10.59
C LEU A 132 -9.69 10.21 10.24
N ARG A 133 -10.89 10.37 9.68
CA ARG A 133 -11.43 11.68 9.28
C ARG A 133 -12.23 12.37 10.38
N LYS A 134 -12.65 11.62 11.40
CA LYS A 134 -13.33 12.15 12.57
C LYS A 134 -12.33 12.14 13.72
N PRO A 135 -11.62 13.26 14.00
CA PRO A 135 -10.81 13.37 15.22
C PRO A 135 -11.78 13.36 16.41
N LEU A 136 -12.20 12.15 16.79
CA LEU A 136 -13.47 11.89 17.46
C LEU A 136 -13.54 12.49 18.85
N PHE A 137 -12.43 12.98 19.38
CA PHE A 137 -12.39 13.59 20.68
C PHE A 137 -11.29 14.66 20.71
N GLN A 138 -11.53 15.79 20.01
CA GLN A 138 -10.62 16.95 20.04
C GLN A 138 -10.31 17.47 21.47
N HIS A 139 -11.08 17.04 22.47
CA HIS A 139 -10.94 17.41 23.88
C HIS A 139 -10.46 16.26 24.79
N MET A 140 -10.27 15.06 24.27
CA MET A 140 -9.77 13.91 25.03
C MET A 140 -8.25 13.97 25.12
N SER A 141 -7.67 13.36 26.15
CA SER A 141 -6.22 13.20 26.26
C SER A 141 -5.69 12.17 25.24
N LEU A 142 -4.40 12.21 24.91
CA LEU A 142 -3.78 11.18 24.06
C LEU A 142 -3.87 9.78 24.69
N GLU A 143 -3.83 9.69 26.02
CA GLU A 143 -3.89 8.42 26.76
C GLU A 143 -5.26 7.78 26.60
N ASP A 144 -6.32 8.55 26.86
CA ASP A 144 -7.72 8.08 26.69
C ASP A 144 -8.00 7.72 25.23
N TYR A 145 -7.55 8.55 24.29
CA TYR A 145 -7.70 8.26 22.86
C TYR A 145 -6.98 6.96 22.51
N SER A 146 -5.75 6.79 23.00
CA SER A 146 -4.96 5.60 22.77
C SER A 146 -5.60 4.36 23.38
N PHE A 147 -6.22 4.47 24.56
CA PHE A 147 -6.98 3.42 25.20
C PHE A 147 -8.15 2.96 24.32
N VAL A 148 -9.00 3.89 23.87
CA VAL A 148 -10.14 3.59 23.00
C VAL A 148 -9.70 2.92 21.70
N ILE A 149 -8.65 3.43 21.04
CA ILE A 149 -8.17 2.83 19.78
C ILE A 149 -7.58 1.43 20.01
N ASN A 150 -6.89 1.19 21.13
CA ASN A 150 -6.40 -0.14 21.48
C ASN A 150 -7.55 -1.13 21.76
N ASP A 151 -8.58 -0.68 22.48
CA ASP A 151 -9.76 -1.49 22.79
C ASP A 151 -10.53 -1.87 21.52
N LEU A 152 -10.79 -0.91 20.62
CA LEU A 152 -11.41 -1.20 19.32
C LEU A 152 -10.62 -2.20 18.47
N ALA A 153 -9.28 -2.11 18.47
CA ALA A 153 -8.44 -3.06 17.77
C ALA A 153 -8.51 -4.46 18.39
N THR A 154 -8.53 -4.54 19.73
CA THR A 154 -8.65 -5.80 20.48
C THR A 154 -9.99 -6.48 20.22
N GLN A 155 -11.09 -5.74 20.35
CA GLN A 155 -12.44 -6.25 20.05
C GLN A 155 -12.56 -6.74 18.60
N SER A 156 -11.95 -6.02 17.65
CA SER A 156 -11.94 -6.43 16.24
C SER A 156 -11.13 -7.71 16.02
N ALA A 157 -9.99 -7.87 16.70
CA ALA A 157 -9.19 -9.09 16.65
C ALA A 157 -9.93 -10.29 17.27
N GLU A 158 -10.56 -10.11 18.43
CA GLU A 158 -11.37 -11.15 19.08
C GLU A 158 -12.59 -11.54 18.24
N ARG A 159 -13.24 -10.57 17.61
CA ARG A 159 -14.33 -10.82 16.66
C ARG A 159 -13.83 -11.63 15.46
N PHE A 160 -12.68 -11.26 14.89
CA PHE A 160 -12.07 -12.01 13.80
C PHE A 160 -11.81 -13.47 14.18
N GLN A 161 -11.21 -13.70 15.34
CA GLN A 161 -10.89 -15.05 15.83
C GLN A 161 -12.15 -15.90 16.09
N ARG A 162 -13.24 -15.30 16.55
CA ARG A 162 -14.51 -16.00 16.81
C ARG A 162 -15.32 -16.26 15.54
N GLU A 163 -15.27 -15.34 14.58
CA GLU A 163 -16.19 -15.32 13.46
C GLU A 163 -15.53 -15.69 12.12
N GLN A 164 -14.22 -15.83 12.00
CA GLN A 164 -13.60 -16.16 10.71
C GLN A 164 -12.80 -17.44 10.78
N ASP A 165 -12.62 -18.08 9.62
CA ASP A 165 -11.66 -19.16 9.47
C ASP A 165 -10.24 -18.58 9.59
N THR A 166 -9.54 -18.98 10.66
CA THR A 166 -8.18 -18.51 10.99
C THR A 166 -7.11 -19.53 10.59
N THR A 167 -7.48 -20.61 9.90
CA THR A 167 -6.53 -21.64 9.45
C THR A 167 -5.61 -21.13 8.34
N ASN A 168 -6.06 -20.17 7.53
CA ASN A 168 -5.22 -19.51 6.55
C ASN A 168 -4.29 -18.48 7.23
N ARG A 169 -3.01 -18.84 7.33
CA ARG A 169 -1.95 -18.02 7.94
C ARG A 169 -1.81 -16.64 7.30
N GLU A 170 -1.92 -16.53 5.98
CA GLU A 170 -1.73 -15.27 5.25
C GLU A 170 -2.89 -14.30 5.47
N ILE A 171 -4.13 -14.81 5.49
CA ILE A 171 -5.31 -13.99 5.82
C ILE A 171 -5.25 -13.53 7.29
N ASN A 172 -4.82 -14.41 8.20
CA ASN A 172 -4.63 -14.05 9.60
C ASN A 172 -3.55 -12.96 9.75
N ALA A 173 -2.41 -13.13 9.08
CA ALA A 173 -1.35 -12.13 9.03
C ALA A 173 -1.86 -10.80 8.47
N TYR A 174 -2.62 -10.81 7.37
CA TYR A 174 -3.23 -9.60 6.78
C TYR A 174 -4.10 -8.87 7.80
N VAL A 175 -5.04 -9.58 8.46
CA VAL A 175 -6.00 -8.94 9.36
C VAL A 175 -5.33 -8.37 10.60
N LEU A 176 -4.45 -9.14 11.25
CA LEU A 176 -3.75 -8.68 12.45
C LEU A 176 -2.81 -7.51 12.15
N ALA A 177 -2.09 -7.58 11.02
CA ALA A 177 -1.25 -6.48 10.56
C ALA A 177 -2.07 -5.23 10.24
N SER A 178 -3.21 -5.39 9.55
CA SER A 178 -4.09 -4.26 9.21
C SER A 178 -4.65 -3.59 10.46
N LEU A 179 -5.02 -4.36 11.50
CA LEU A 179 -5.46 -3.82 12.78
C LEU A 179 -4.35 -3.04 13.49
N GLU A 180 -3.13 -3.59 13.53
CA GLU A 180 -1.96 -2.91 14.11
C GLU A 180 -1.65 -1.60 13.36
N GLY A 181 -1.64 -1.65 12.03
CA GLY A 181 -1.41 -0.47 11.19
C GLY A 181 -2.48 0.59 11.35
N GLN A 182 -3.77 0.20 11.34
CA GLN A 182 -4.89 1.11 11.54
C GLN A 182 -4.83 1.79 12.91
N LYS A 183 -4.53 1.02 13.97
CA LYS A 183 -4.34 1.51 15.33
C LYS A 183 -3.26 2.59 15.39
N TYR A 184 -2.11 2.34 14.77
CA TYR A 184 -1.00 3.31 14.70
C TYR A 184 -1.40 4.58 13.92
N LEU A 185 -1.96 4.42 12.72
CA LEU A 185 -2.33 5.53 11.84
C LEU A 185 -3.40 6.44 12.48
N ARG A 186 -4.36 5.86 13.22
CA ARG A 186 -5.37 6.63 13.96
C ARG A 186 -4.78 7.52 15.03
N LYS A 187 -3.90 6.97 15.88
CA LYS A 187 -3.19 7.75 16.91
C LYS A 187 -2.34 8.85 16.29
N GLN A 188 -1.69 8.54 15.18
CA GLN A 188 -0.87 9.52 14.48
C GLN A 188 -1.71 10.65 13.86
N ALA A 189 -2.85 10.32 13.25
CA ALA A 189 -3.78 11.31 12.71
C ALA A 189 -4.33 12.22 13.82
N TYR A 190 -4.65 11.66 14.99
CA TYR A 190 -5.05 12.42 16.17
C TYR A 190 -3.97 13.41 16.63
N LEU A 191 -2.71 12.97 16.81
CA LEU A 191 -1.61 13.88 17.18
C LEU A 191 -1.42 15.02 16.18
N ARG A 192 -1.52 14.71 14.89
CA ARG A 192 -1.44 15.73 13.83
C ARG A 192 -2.58 16.74 13.94
N SER A 193 -3.79 16.28 14.27
CA SER A 193 -4.94 17.18 14.46
C SER A 193 -4.75 18.17 15.61
N LEU A 194 -3.90 17.83 16.60
CA LEU A 194 -3.50 18.73 17.69
C LEU A 194 -2.31 19.65 17.34
N GLY A 195 -1.75 19.54 16.13
CA GLY A 195 -0.53 20.26 15.74
C GLY A 195 0.75 19.69 16.36
N GLU A 196 0.68 18.55 17.04
CA GLU A 196 1.79 17.94 17.77
C GLU A 196 2.59 16.98 16.87
N ALA A 197 3.31 17.54 15.88
CA ALA A 197 4.12 16.74 14.96
C ALA A 197 5.34 16.07 15.64
N SER A 198 5.81 16.62 16.77
CA SER A 198 6.99 16.15 17.51
C SER A 198 6.71 15.00 18.48
N LYS A 199 5.43 14.70 18.81
CA LYS A 199 5.08 13.60 19.74
C LYS A 199 4.95 12.22 19.10
N ASN A 200 5.43 12.05 17.85
CA ASN A 200 5.48 10.75 17.18
C ASN A 200 6.23 9.68 18.02
N GLU A 201 7.15 10.10 18.90
CA GLU A 201 7.92 9.20 19.78
C GLU A 201 7.04 8.46 20.81
N SER A 202 5.85 8.96 21.11
CA SER A 202 4.93 8.35 22.09
C SER A 202 4.07 7.20 21.50
N ILE A 203 4.00 7.08 20.18
CA ILE A 203 3.16 6.06 19.53
C ILE A 203 4.03 4.91 19.05
N SER A 204 3.87 3.75 19.69
CA SER A 204 4.50 2.52 19.24
C SER A 204 3.70 1.86 18.10
N LEU A 205 4.41 1.49 17.05
CA LEU A 205 3.98 0.51 16.06
C LEU A 205 4.66 -0.81 16.43
N LYS A 206 3.89 -1.88 16.62
CA LYS A 206 4.47 -3.20 16.80
C LYS A 206 4.97 -3.71 15.44
N THR A 207 6.28 -3.86 15.31
CA THR A 207 6.84 -4.55 14.13
C THR A 207 6.49 -6.03 14.21
N MET A 208 5.81 -6.52 13.19
CA MET A 208 5.37 -7.89 12.98
C MET A 208 6.30 -8.61 11.99
N ASP A 209 6.13 -9.92 11.85
CA ASP A 209 6.89 -10.76 10.93
C ASP A 209 6.66 -10.36 9.46
N ASP A 210 7.53 -10.83 8.57
CA ASP A 210 7.54 -10.42 7.16
C ASP A 210 6.24 -10.74 6.41
N GLU A 211 5.48 -11.76 6.83
CA GLU A 211 4.16 -12.06 6.25
C GLU A 211 3.16 -10.92 6.45
N ALA A 212 3.36 -10.04 7.43
CA ALA A 212 2.52 -8.87 7.67
C ALA A 212 2.56 -7.85 6.51
N LEU A 213 3.58 -7.91 5.64
CA LEU A 213 3.70 -7.03 4.45
C LEU A 213 2.58 -7.21 3.44
N ILE A 214 1.82 -8.29 3.56
CA ILE A 214 0.59 -8.50 2.80
C ILE A 214 -0.45 -7.39 3.06
N SER A 215 -0.42 -6.76 4.23
CA SER A 215 -1.30 -5.65 4.61
C SER A 215 -0.76 -4.32 4.12
N ASP A 216 -1.51 -3.67 3.24
CA ASP A 216 -1.21 -2.34 2.74
C ASP A 216 -1.30 -1.27 3.84
N ILE A 217 -2.28 -1.39 4.75
CA ILE A 217 -2.43 -0.49 5.91
C ILE A 217 -1.22 -0.59 6.84
N TYR A 218 -0.74 -1.81 7.09
CA TYR A 218 0.45 -2.03 7.91
C TYR A 218 1.72 -1.46 7.26
N ARG A 219 1.88 -1.66 5.93
CA ARG A 219 2.99 -1.04 5.19
C ARG A 219 2.94 0.49 5.25
N GLU A 220 1.76 1.09 5.14
CA GLU A 220 1.60 2.54 5.29
C GLU A 220 1.95 3.00 6.72
N ALA A 221 1.61 2.21 7.74
CA ALA A 221 2.01 2.49 9.12
C ALA A 221 3.54 2.42 9.30
N LEU A 222 4.20 1.39 8.75
CA LEU A 222 5.66 1.28 8.73
C LEU A 222 6.30 2.46 8.01
N TYR A 223 5.78 2.83 6.84
CA TYR A 223 6.21 4.00 6.09
C TYR A 223 6.12 5.27 6.92
N SER A 224 4.96 5.50 7.53
CA SER A 224 4.72 6.68 8.34
C SER A 224 5.57 6.70 9.62
N ARG A 225 5.93 5.54 10.19
CA ARG A 225 6.81 5.41 11.35
C ARG A 225 8.27 5.70 11.05
N TRP A 226 8.79 5.19 9.94
CA TRP A 226 10.22 5.22 9.63
C TRP A 226 10.61 6.38 8.72
N LEU A 227 9.76 6.73 7.77
CA LEU A 227 10.01 7.77 6.78
C LEU A 227 9.29 9.08 7.10
N GLY A 228 8.40 9.04 8.08
CA GLY A 228 7.53 10.15 8.44
C GLY A 228 6.53 10.45 7.32
N PHE A 229 5.55 11.28 7.65
CA PHE A 229 4.70 11.90 6.64
C PHE A 229 5.34 13.20 6.20
N LEU A 230 5.99 13.19 5.04
CA LEU A 230 6.05 14.41 4.24
C LEU A 230 4.67 14.53 3.61
N PRO A 231 3.94 15.64 3.82
CA PRO A 231 2.70 15.87 3.12
C PRO A 231 2.90 15.68 1.63
N GLY A 232 1.86 15.21 0.94
CA GLY A 232 1.75 15.36 -0.52
C GLY A 232 2.08 16.80 -0.93
N PRO A 233 2.43 17.01 -2.20
CA PRO A 233 3.38 18.01 -2.66
C PRO A 233 3.10 19.39 -2.04
N PHE A 234 4.11 19.92 -1.34
CA PHE A 234 4.35 21.34 -1.10
C PHE A 234 3.11 22.26 -1.10
N MET A 235 2.42 22.38 0.03
CA MET A 235 1.72 23.63 0.37
C MET A 235 1.72 23.86 1.88
N ASN A 236 2.91 24.03 2.45
CA ASN A 236 3.07 24.96 3.56
C ASN A 236 3.90 26.13 3.04
N ARG A 237 3.21 27.20 2.65
CA ARG A 237 3.74 28.57 2.48
C ARG A 237 5.16 28.66 1.90
N ASN A 238 5.33 28.39 0.61
CA ASN A 238 6.55 28.66 -0.17
C ASN A 238 7.87 28.05 0.35
N ALA A 239 7.86 27.12 1.30
CA ALA A 239 9.07 26.45 1.79
C ALA A 239 9.23 25.08 1.14
N VAL A 240 10.18 24.96 0.21
CA VAL A 240 10.68 23.64 -0.23
C VAL A 240 11.56 23.10 0.90
N VAL A 241 11.09 22.10 1.64
CA VAL A 241 11.93 21.41 2.62
C VAL A 241 12.96 20.58 1.85
N GLN A 242 14.17 21.11 1.73
CA GLN A 242 15.32 20.36 1.23
C GLN A 242 15.77 19.38 2.31
N ILE A 243 15.76 18.09 1.99
CA ILE A 243 16.31 17.04 2.84
C ILE A 243 17.72 16.75 2.32
N ASP A 244 18.74 17.05 3.12
CA ASP A 244 20.12 16.79 2.74
C ASP A 244 20.46 15.28 2.72
N SER A 245 21.63 14.96 2.18
CA SER A 245 22.14 13.59 2.08
C SER A 245 22.31 12.89 3.42
N THR A 246 22.70 13.62 4.47
CA THR A 246 22.98 13.03 5.79
C THR A 246 21.69 12.55 6.45
N VAL A 247 20.58 13.26 6.24
CA VAL A 247 19.26 12.85 6.71
C VAL A 247 18.81 11.58 6.00
N TRP A 248 19.02 11.47 4.69
CA TRP A 248 18.66 10.26 3.94
C TRP A 248 19.50 9.05 4.34
N GLU A 249 20.81 9.22 4.46
CA GLU A 249 21.71 8.16 4.92
C GLU A 249 21.40 7.74 6.36
N GLY A 250 21.12 8.70 7.25
CA GLY A 250 20.71 8.44 8.63
C GLY A 250 19.40 7.66 8.71
N ARG A 251 18.41 8.00 7.87
CA ARG A 251 17.15 7.23 7.77
C ARG A 251 17.40 5.82 7.25
N TYR A 252 18.19 5.68 6.20
CA TYR A 252 18.55 4.38 5.63
C TYR A 252 19.21 3.50 6.70
N ASN A 253 20.21 4.01 7.43
CA ASN A 253 20.87 3.29 8.51
C ASN A 253 19.91 2.91 9.64
N SER A 254 19.02 3.82 10.03
CA SER A 254 18.03 3.58 11.09
C SER A 254 17.07 2.45 10.73
N ILE A 255 16.62 2.40 9.48
CA ILE A 255 15.77 1.32 8.95
C ILE A 255 16.58 0.02 8.87
N TYR A 256 17.82 0.08 8.36
CA TYR A 256 18.69 -1.08 8.18
C TYR A 256 18.93 -1.83 9.49
N GLU A 257 19.23 -1.09 10.57
CA GLU A 257 19.44 -1.65 11.90
C GLU A 257 18.11 -1.97 12.60
N GLY A 258 17.14 -1.05 12.56
CA GLY A 258 15.87 -1.16 13.27
C GLY A 258 14.99 -2.33 12.81
N LEU A 259 15.16 -2.78 11.56
CA LEU A 259 14.41 -3.89 10.98
C LEU A 259 15.31 -5.11 10.69
N ARG A 260 16.50 -5.22 11.30
CA ARG A 260 17.44 -6.32 11.06
C ARG A 260 16.84 -7.71 11.26
N LYS A 261 15.84 -7.84 12.15
CA LYS A 261 15.14 -9.12 12.43
C LYS A 261 14.06 -9.48 11.40
N PHE A 262 13.68 -8.54 10.52
CA PHE A 262 12.60 -8.66 9.56
C PHE A 262 13.14 -8.36 8.15
N PRO A 263 13.88 -9.30 7.53
CA PRO A 263 14.69 -9.03 6.36
C PRO A 263 13.88 -8.53 5.16
N GLN A 264 12.70 -9.09 4.88
CA GLN A 264 11.87 -8.64 3.75
C GLN A 264 11.24 -7.27 4.04
N THR A 265 10.81 -7.04 5.28
CA THR A 265 10.28 -5.75 5.72
C THR A 265 11.34 -4.67 5.61
N ARG A 266 12.57 -4.97 6.05
CA ARG A 266 13.73 -4.09 5.91
C ARG A 266 14.01 -3.78 4.46
N GLU A 267 14.12 -4.80 3.61
CA GLU A 267 14.37 -4.64 2.18
C GLU A 267 13.34 -3.72 1.53
N LEU A 268 12.05 -3.97 1.75
CA LEU A 268 10.97 -3.13 1.20
C LEU A 268 11.05 -1.68 1.71
N MET A 269 11.28 -1.49 3.01
CA MET A 269 11.36 -0.14 3.59
C MET A 269 12.56 0.65 3.08
N LEU A 270 13.71 0.00 2.86
CA LEU A 270 14.88 0.62 2.24
C LEU A 270 14.61 0.92 0.76
N ALA A 271 13.98 0.01 0.01
CA ALA A 271 13.58 0.25 -1.37
C ALA A 271 12.64 1.47 -1.49
N LYS A 272 11.65 1.60 -0.58
CA LYS A 272 10.78 2.78 -0.46
C LYS A 272 11.53 4.05 -0.10
N THR A 273 12.59 3.95 0.71
CA THR A 273 13.44 5.09 1.06
C THR A 273 14.14 5.63 -0.18
N VAL A 274 14.74 4.75 -0.98
CA VAL A 274 15.39 5.07 -2.26
C VAL A 274 14.36 5.70 -3.22
N GLN A 275 13.20 5.07 -3.37
CA GLN A 275 12.11 5.57 -4.20
C GLN A 275 11.66 6.98 -3.81
N ARG A 276 11.56 7.26 -2.51
CA ARG A 276 11.18 8.57 -1.99
C ARG A 276 12.25 9.62 -2.24
N ALA A 277 13.53 9.26 -2.12
CA ALA A 277 14.64 10.15 -2.45
C ALA A 277 14.60 10.59 -3.92
N PHE A 278 14.27 9.67 -4.85
CA PHE A 278 14.05 10.02 -6.26
C PHE A 278 12.92 11.03 -6.45
N SER A 279 11.81 10.85 -5.73
CA SER A 279 10.62 11.70 -5.88
C SER A 279 10.87 13.14 -5.42
N LEU A 280 11.71 13.35 -4.39
CA LEU A 280 12.09 14.70 -3.94
C LEU A 280 13.18 15.33 -4.81
N ALA A 281 14.13 14.54 -5.33
CA ALA A 281 15.14 15.04 -6.25
C ALA A 281 14.54 15.66 -7.54
N HIS A 282 13.33 15.24 -7.94
CA HIS A 282 12.61 15.82 -9.08
C HIS A 282 12.31 17.31 -8.91
N PHE A 283 12.23 17.82 -7.68
CA PHE A 283 11.90 19.20 -7.38
C PHE A 283 13.13 20.10 -7.16
N SER A 284 14.34 19.61 -7.43
CA SER A 284 15.58 20.32 -7.08
C SER A 284 16.62 20.38 -8.21
N PRO A 285 17.64 21.25 -8.14
CA PRO A 285 18.67 21.38 -9.16
C PRO A 285 19.47 20.09 -9.37
N GLU A 286 20.11 19.97 -10.54
CA GLU A 286 20.84 18.79 -11.05
C GLU A 286 21.83 18.11 -10.06
N LYS A 287 22.30 18.83 -9.03
CA LYS A 287 23.23 18.29 -8.01
C LYS A 287 22.59 17.30 -7.04
N GLU A 288 21.25 17.26 -6.90
CA GLU A 288 20.58 16.43 -5.89
C GLU A 288 20.28 14.99 -6.32
N TYR A 289 20.36 14.67 -7.62
CA TYR A 289 20.27 13.28 -8.09
C TYR A 289 21.44 12.42 -7.63
N THR A 290 22.55 13.03 -7.19
CA THR A 290 23.72 12.33 -6.63
C THR A 290 23.38 11.55 -5.35
N VAL A 291 22.50 12.08 -4.50
CA VAL A 291 22.09 11.43 -3.25
C VAL A 291 21.24 10.21 -3.55
N ALA A 292 20.22 10.38 -4.40
CA ALA A 292 19.32 9.29 -4.73
C ALA A 292 20.04 8.18 -5.54
N GLY A 293 20.98 8.54 -6.41
CA GLY A 293 21.87 7.59 -7.08
C GLY A 293 22.75 6.81 -6.11
N LYS A 294 23.38 7.47 -5.12
CA LYS A 294 24.18 6.79 -4.09
C LYS A 294 23.36 5.80 -3.26
N LEU A 295 22.14 6.19 -2.86
CA LEU A 295 21.24 5.31 -2.12
C LEU A 295 20.81 4.11 -2.97
N LEU A 296 20.60 4.29 -4.28
CA LEU A 296 20.29 3.20 -5.19
C LEU A 296 21.44 2.19 -5.29
N GLU A 297 22.67 2.67 -5.48
CA GLU A 297 23.84 1.77 -5.55
C GLU A 297 24.07 1.04 -4.23
N ARG A 298 23.95 1.74 -3.10
CA ARG A 298 24.01 1.10 -1.78
C ARG A 298 22.92 0.04 -1.60
N PHE A 299 21.68 0.32 -2.04
CA PHE A 299 20.60 -0.67 -1.97
C PHE A 299 20.91 -1.92 -2.79
N LYS A 300 21.50 -1.78 -3.98
CA LYS A 300 21.95 -2.92 -4.81
C LYS A 300 23.10 -3.70 -4.16
N GLU A 301 23.99 -3.03 -3.45
CA GLU A 301 25.06 -3.69 -2.68
C GLU A 301 24.49 -4.48 -1.49
N ASP A 302 23.56 -3.89 -0.76
CA ASP A 302 22.92 -4.51 0.41
C ASP A 302 21.97 -5.67 0.00
N PHE A 303 21.28 -5.56 -1.14
CA PHE A 303 20.28 -6.51 -1.63
C PHE A 303 20.42 -6.79 -3.14
N PRO A 304 21.49 -7.47 -3.59
CA PRO A 304 21.78 -7.65 -5.02
C PRO A 304 20.71 -8.46 -5.78
N GLU A 305 20.02 -9.36 -5.09
CA GLU A 305 18.97 -10.21 -5.66
C GLU A 305 17.55 -9.64 -5.44
N SER A 306 17.44 -8.39 -4.96
CA SER A 306 16.14 -7.78 -4.68
C SER A 306 15.30 -7.66 -5.95
N PRO A 307 14.00 -8.05 -5.93
CA PRO A 307 13.09 -7.79 -7.05
C PRO A 307 12.90 -6.29 -7.31
N TYR A 308 13.27 -5.43 -6.35
CA TYR A 308 13.13 -3.98 -6.42
C TYR A 308 14.27 -3.30 -7.17
N CYS A 309 15.44 -3.93 -7.33
CA CYS A 309 16.61 -3.30 -7.95
C CYS A 309 16.33 -2.77 -9.36
N ASN A 310 15.72 -3.60 -10.22
CA ASN A 310 15.41 -3.23 -11.60
C ASN A 310 14.34 -2.14 -11.68
N VAL A 311 13.29 -2.25 -10.85
CA VAL A 311 12.19 -1.28 -10.79
C VAL A 311 12.74 0.10 -10.39
N LEU A 312 13.52 0.14 -9.31
CA LEU A 312 14.14 1.39 -8.83
C LEU A 312 15.12 1.97 -9.85
N HIS A 313 15.90 1.13 -10.54
CA HIS A 313 16.82 1.59 -11.57
C HIS A 313 16.10 2.21 -12.77
N GLN A 314 15.03 1.57 -13.25
CA GLN A 314 14.20 2.12 -14.33
C GLN A 314 13.50 3.43 -13.91
N GLU A 315 12.98 3.49 -12.68
CA GLU A 315 12.34 4.69 -12.14
C GLU A 315 13.34 5.86 -12.04
N PHE A 316 14.57 5.60 -11.62
CA PHE A 316 15.64 6.59 -11.59
C PHE A 316 15.96 7.14 -12.98
N LEU A 317 16.17 6.26 -13.97
CA LEU A 317 16.42 6.66 -15.36
C LEU A 317 15.26 7.46 -15.96
N ALA A 318 14.02 7.00 -15.75
CA ALA A 318 12.83 7.70 -16.24
C ALA A 318 12.73 9.13 -15.66
N ARG A 319 13.15 9.35 -14.41
CA ARG A 319 13.15 10.68 -13.79
C ARG A 319 14.30 11.58 -14.25
N LEU A 320 15.45 11.01 -14.64
CA LEU A 320 16.54 11.77 -15.27
C LEU A 320 16.17 12.28 -16.67
N ILE A 321 15.37 11.52 -17.42
CA ILE A 321 15.04 11.80 -18.83
C ILE A 321 13.85 12.77 -19.01
N ARG A 322 12.98 12.94 -18.00
CA ARG A 322 11.82 13.85 -18.13
C ARG A 322 12.29 15.28 -18.45
N PRO A 323 11.83 15.88 -19.56
CA PRO A 323 12.26 17.21 -19.96
C PRO A 323 11.85 18.23 -18.89
N LYS A 324 12.78 19.15 -18.59
CA LYS A 324 12.52 20.32 -17.73
C LYS A 324 11.25 20.99 -18.24
N ILE A 325 10.18 20.96 -17.45
CA ILE A 325 9.06 21.87 -17.66
C ILE A 325 9.65 23.26 -17.40
N LYS A 326 9.93 24.00 -18.48
CA LYS A 326 10.28 25.41 -18.37
C LYS A 326 9.02 26.12 -17.85
N ASN A 327 9.07 26.57 -16.61
CA ASN A 327 8.11 27.55 -16.09
C ASN A 327 8.24 28.87 -16.84
#